data_AF-A0A965FDY4-F1
#
_entry.id   AF-A0A965FDY4-F1
#
_cell.length_a   1.000
_cell.length_b   1.000
_cell.length_c   1.000
_cell.angle_alpha   90.00
_cell.angle_beta   90.00
_cell.angle_gamma   90.00
#
_symmetry.space_group_name_H-M   'P 1'
#
loop_
_entity.id
_entity.type
_entity.pdbx_description
1 polymer ?
#
loop_
_entity_poly.entity_id
_entity_poly.type
_entity_poly.pdbx_seq_one_letter_code
_entity_poly.pdbx_strand_id
1 'polypeptide(L)'
;MAILALVFSPSAYANGIDATINAAMQPVTDAVAGFIFFEVSVFGAQLPLIVLWLIAASTFFTFYFRFLNLRGFRHAFELLRGDYSKPDHKGELSHFQALATAVAGTVGIGNISSVAIIISLAGPGATFWLMLAGFLGMSTKFAECVVGVKYRKINPDG
;
A
#
# COMPACT_ATOMS: atom_id res chain seq x y z
N MET A 1 -30.35 -15.36 -21.06
CA MET A 1 -29.46 -14.99 -19.93
C MET A 1 -28.82 -16.25 -19.29
N ALA A 2 -28.28 -17.18 -20.08
CA ALA A 2 -27.59 -18.38 -19.55
C ALA A 2 -26.38 -18.83 -20.41
N ILE A 3 -26.15 -18.17 -21.55
CA ILE A 3 -25.15 -18.61 -22.55
C ILE A 3 -23.82 -17.84 -22.41
N LEU A 4 -23.78 -16.76 -21.62
CA LEU A 4 -22.56 -15.95 -21.43
C LEU A 4 -21.66 -16.43 -20.27
N ALA A 5 -22.06 -17.45 -19.51
CA ALA A 5 -21.27 -18.00 -18.40
C ALA A 5 -20.31 -19.13 -18.80
N LEU A 6 -20.34 -19.58 -20.07
CA LEU A 6 -19.59 -20.75 -20.55
C LEU A 6 -18.25 -20.41 -21.24
N VAL A 7 -17.92 -19.12 -21.42
CA VAL A 7 -16.73 -18.69 -22.18
C VAL A 7 -15.52 -18.39 -21.26
N PHE A 8 -15.69 -18.42 -19.93
CA PHE A 8 -14.61 -18.24 -18.95
C PHE A 8 -14.46 -19.44 -18.02
N SER A 9 -14.46 -20.65 -18.57
CA SER A 9 -13.75 -21.76 -17.91
C SER A 9 -12.28 -21.65 -18.29
N PRO A 10 -11.37 -21.13 -17.44
CA PRO A 10 -9.96 -21.34 -17.70
C PRO A 10 -9.73 -22.85 -17.70
N SER A 11 -9.16 -23.29 -18.81
CA SER A 11 -9.09 -24.65 -19.29
C SER A 11 -8.42 -25.56 -18.25
N ALA A 12 -9.04 -26.71 -18.01
CA ALA A 12 -8.55 -27.81 -17.18
C ALA A 12 -7.33 -28.54 -17.81
N TYR A 13 -6.26 -27.81 -18.17
CA TYR A 13 -5.06 -28.36 -18.83
C TYR A 13 -3.72 -27.72 -18.34
N ALA A 14 -3.67 -27.18 -17.11
CA ALA A 14 -2.44 -26.63 -16.48
C ALA A 14 -1.94 -27.45 -15.26
N ASN A 15 -2.25 -28.75 -15.19
CA ASN A 15 -2.05 -29.58 -14.00
C ASN A 15 -0.60 -30.08 -13.76
N GLY A 16 0.40 -29.62 -14.53
CA GLY A 16 1.77 -30.15 -14.47
C GLY A 16 2.77 -29.24 -13.79
N ILE A 17 3.10 -28.12 -14.44
CA ILE A 17 4.18 -27.23 -14.00
C ILE A 17 3.70 -26.28 -12.90
N ASP A 18 2.54 -25.62 -13.07
CA ASP A 18 1.93 -24.75 -12.05
C ASP A 18 1.67 -25.50 -10.75
N ALA A 19 1.15 -26.73 -10.82
CA ALA A 19 0.91 -27.57 -9.65
C ALA A 19 2.22 -27.97 -8.94
N THR A 20 3.29 -28.25 -9.70
CA THR A 20 4.61 -28.58 -9.16
C THR A 20 5.27 -27.37 -8.51
N ILE A 21 5.20 -26.20 -9.14
CA ILE A 21 5.69 -24.94 -8.59
C ILE A 21 4.92 -24.59 -7.32
N ASN A 22 3.58 -24.71 -7.34
CA ASN A 22 2.75 -24.48 -6.18
C ASN A 22 3.13 -25.44 -5.05
N ALA A 23 3.21 -26.75 -5.29
CA ALA A 23 3.60 -27.71 -4.27
C ALA A 23 5.00 -27.45 -3.67
N ALA A 24 5.94 -26.95 -4.48
CA ALA A 24 7.28 -26.58 -4.01
C ALA A 24 7.30 -25.26 -3.20
N MET A 25 6.47 -24.28 -3.57
CA MET A 25 6.44 -22.94 -2.97
C MET A 25 5.43 -22.80 -1.82
N GLN A 26 4.42 -23.67 -1.78
CA GLN A 26 3.35 -23.69 -0.78
C GLN A 26 3.87 -23.87 0.66
N PRO A 27 4.82 -24.76 0.99
CA PRO A 27 5.32 -24.84 2.38
C PRO A 27 6.01 -23.54 2.84
N VAL A 28 6.69 -22.84 1.92
CA VAL A 28 7.29 -21.53 2.22
C VAL A 28 6.22 -20.47 2.38
N THR A 29 5.23 -20.48 1.49
CA THR A 29 4.11 -19.54 1.51
C THR A 29 3.29 -19.68 2.78
N ASP A 30 2.96 -20.91 3.18
CA ASP A 30 2.16 -21.21 4.36
C ASP A 30 2.92 -20.85 5.65
N ALA A 31 4.23 -21.11 5.70
CA ALA A 31 5.07 -20.73 6.83
C ALA A 31 5.13 -19.19 7.00
N VAL A 32 5.32 -18.47 5.89
CA VAL A 32 5.37 -17.00 5.90
C VAL A 32 3.99 -16.41 6.20
N ALA A 33 2.92 -16.95 5.60
CA ALA A 33 1.56 -16.49 5.83
C ALA A 33 1.11 -16.72 7.27
N GLY A 34 1.40 -17.89 7.85
CA GLY A 34 1.10 -18.19 9.25
C GLY A 34 1.82 -17.27 10.22
N PHE A 35 3.05 -16.84 9.90
CA PHE A 35 3.79 -15.88 10.71
C PHE A 35 3.25 -14.45 10.57
N ILE A 36 3.04 -13.97 9.33
CA ILE A 36 2.62 -12.60 9.04
C ILE A 36 1.16 -12.36 9.45
N PHE A 37 0.28 -13.31 9.12
CA PHE A 37 -1.16 -13.22 9.35
C PHE A 37 -1.58 -13.98 10.61
N PHE A 38 -0.71 -14.04 11.62
CA PHE A 38 -1.07 -14.62 12.91
C PHE A 38 -2.33 -13.94 13.46
N GLU A 39 -3.41 -14.70 13.60
CA GLU A 39 -4.71 -14.18 13.97
C GLU A 39 -4.87 -14.10 15.48
N VAL A 40 -5.40 -12.98 15.95
CA VAL A 40 -5.82 -12.81 17.34
C VAL A 40 -7.32 -12.53 17.35
N SER A 41 -8.05 -13.22 18.23
CA SER A 41 -9.47 -12.94 18.43
C SER A 41 -9.63 -11.64 19.20
N VAL A 42 -10.20 -10.64 18.55
CA VAL A 42 -10.47 -9.33 19.14
C VAL A 42 -11.95 -9.02 18.96
N PHE A 43 -12.68 -8.84 20.07
CA PHE A 43 -14.13 -8.62 20.10
C PHE A 43 -14.97 -9.65 19.33
N GLY A 44 -14.50 -10.92 19.27
CA GLY A 44 -15.19 -12.00 18.57
C GLY A 44 -14.90 -12.10 17.06
N ALA A 45 -14.09 -11.20 16.51
CA ALA A 45 -13.60 -11.27 15.13
C ALA A 45 -12.14 -11.79 15.11
N GLN A 46 -11.81 -12.65 14.15
CA GLN A 46 -10.42 -13.01 13.86
C GLN A 46 -9.79 -11.87 13.05
N LEU A 47 -8.78 -11.21 13.62
CA LEU A 47 -8.03 -10.16 12.94
C LEU A 47 -6.54 -10.51 12.91
N PRO A 48 -5.86 -10.37 11.76
CA PRO A 48 -4.41 -10.54 11.71
C PRO A 48 -3.73 -9.51 12.62
N LEU A 49 -2.82 -9.98 13.47
CA LEU A 49 -2.07 -9.13 14.42
C LEU A 49 -1.34 -7.98 13.71
N ILE A 50 -0.82 -8.23 12.51
CA ILE A 50 -0.16 -7.22 11.70
C ILE A 50 -1.08 -6.04 11.36
N VAL A 51 -2.36 -6.29 11.09
CA VAL A 51 -3.32 -5.22 10.76
C VAL A 51 -3.55 -4.34 11.98
N LEU A 52 -3.74 -4.95 13.16
CA LEU A 52 -3.87 -4.23 14.43
C LEU A 52 -2.63 -3.39 14.72
N TRP A 53 -1.44 -3.96 14.51
CA TRP A 53 -0.18 -3.26 14.68
C TRP A 53 -0.05 -2.06 13.73
N LEU A 54 -0.40 -2.22 12.45
CA LEU A 54 -0.35 -1.15 11.46
C LEU A 54 -1.33 -0.02 11.77
N ILE A 55 -2.54 -0.34 12.23
CA ILE A 55 -3.52 0.68 12.66
C ILE A 55 -3.00 1.43 13.88
N ALA A 56 -2.46 0.72 14.88
CA ALA A 56 -1.90 1.32 16.09
C ALA A 56 -0.73 2.28 15.76
N ALA A 57 0.24 1.83 14.95
CA ALA A 57 1.36 2.66 14.51
C ALA A 57 0.90 3.87 13.69
N SER A 58 -0.03 3.67 12.75
CA SER A 58 -0.54 4.76 11.91
C SER A 58 -1.33 5.80 12.70
N THR A 59 -2.11 5.34 13.68
CA THR A 59 -2.81 6.22 14.61
C THR A 59 -1.81 7.02 15.46
N PHE A 60 -0.81 6.34 16.04
CA PHE A 60 0.27 6.99 16.81
C PHE A 60 0.97 8.08 15.99
N PHE A 61 1.45 7.77 14.77
CA PHE A 61 2.14 8.75 13.93
C PHE A 61 1.21 9.90 13.52
N THR A 62 -0.06 9.63 13.22
CA THR A 62 -1.03 10.67 12.85
C THR A 62 -1.20 11.69 13.97
N PHE A 63 -1.32 11.24 15.23
CA PHE A 63 -1.43 12.14 16.38
C PHE A 63 -0.09 12.81 16.74
N TYR A 64 1.01 12.06 16.69
CA TYR A 64 2.37 12.57 16.97
C TYR A 64 2.73 13.74 16.04
N PHE A 65 2.46 13.60 14.74
CA PHE A 65 2.68 14.66 13.75
C PHE A 65 1.55 15.70 13.69
N ARG A 66 0.58 15.65 14.62
CA ARG A 66 -0.53 16.61 14.74
C ARG A 66 -1.32 16.77 13.43
N PHE A 67 -1.70 15.65 12.81
CA PHE A 67 -2.44 15.60 11.55
C PHE A 67 -1.72 16.35 10.41
N LEU A 68 -0.42 16.08 10.26
CA LEU A 68 0.41 16.67 9.21
C LEU A 68 -0.17 16.45 7.80
N ASN A 69 -0.85 15.33 7.56
CA ASN A 69 -1.50 15.02 6.28
C ASN A 69 -2.45 16.14 5.82
N LEU A 70 -3.15 16.82 6.74
CA LEU A 70 -3.98 17.98 6.39
C LEU A 70 -3.19 19.29 6.40
N ARG A 71 -2.36 19.50 7.43
CA ARG A 71 -1.66 20.79 7.62
C ARG A 71 -0.59 21.04 6.56
N GLY A 72 0.10 20.00 6.13
CA GLY A 72 1.17 20.03 5.14
C GLY A 72 0.69 20.05 3.70
N PHE A 73 -0.61 19.85 3.44
CA PHE A 73 -1.15 19.72 2.09
C PHE A 73 -0.90 20.96 1.21
N ARG A 74 -1.07 22.16 1.78
CA ARG A 74 -0.79 23.42 1.06
C ARG A 74 0.69 23.51 0.68
N HIS A 75 1.58 23.25 1.63
CA HIS A 75 3.02 23.32 1.37
C HIS A 75 3.47 22.28 0.34
N ALA A 76 2.92 21.06 0.40
CA ALA A 76 3.16 20.02 -0.59
C ALA A 76 2.74 20.47 -2.00
N PHE A 77 1.60 21.16 -2.14
CA PHE A 77 1.16 21.67 -3.43
C PHE A 77 2.08 22.77 -3.99
N GLU A 78 2.51 23.71 -3.14
CA GLU A 78 3.48 24.76 -3.52
C GLU A 78 4.83 24.16 -3.96
N LEU A 79 5.29 23.08 -3.30
CA LEU A 79 6.46 22.29 -3.72
C LEU A 79 6.30 21.67 -5.12
N LEU A 80 5.13 21.10 -5.41
CA LEU A 80 4.85 20.49 -6.71
C LEU A 80 4.74 21.50 -7.84
N ARG A 81 4.23 22.69 -7.54
CA ARG A 81 4.13 23.80 -8.50
C ARG A 81 5.50 24.40 -8.86
N GLY A 82 6.51 24.12 -8.05
CA GLY A 82 7.88 24.60 -8.24
C GLY A 82 8.18 25.92 -7.52
N ASP A 83 7.27 26.40 -6.67
CA ASP A 83 7.43 27.66 -5.92
C ASP A 83 8.66 27.63 -4.99
N TYR A 84 9.12 26.42 -4.63
CA TYR A 84 10.31 26.17 -3.81
C TYR A 84 11.48 25.51 -4.56
N SER A 85 11.40 25.39 -5.89
CA SER A 85 12.50 24.82 -6.69
C SER A 85 13.62 25.86 -6.86
N LYS A 86 14.82 25.59 -6.34
CA LYS A 86 16.02 26.41 -6.62
C LYS A 86 17.08 25.59 -7.37
N PRO A 87 17.95 26.24 -8.18
CA PRO A 87 18.97 25.55 -8.97
C PRO A 87 20.02 24.79 -8.14
N ASP A 88 20.18 25.16 -6.87
CA ASP A 88 21.20 24.61 -5.96
C ASP A 88 20.69 23.43 -5.11
N HIS A 89 19.45 22.97 -5.34
CA HIS A 89 18.91 21.80 -4.65
C HIS A 89 19.52 20.50 -5.21
N LYS A 90 20.06 19.67 -4.32
CA LYS A 90 20.58 18.34 -4.67
C LYS A 90 19.43 17.38 -5.01
N GLY A 91 19.30 17.02 -6.28
CA GLY A 91 18.38 16.00 -6.77
C GLY A 91 18.35 15.95 -8.30
N GLU A 92 18.32 14.75 -8.89
CA GLU A 92 18.33 14.58 -10.35
C GLU A 92 16.94 14.72 -10.99
N LEU A 93 15.89 14.69 -10.17
CA LEU A 93 14.49 14.75 -10.60
C LEU A 93 13.80 15.96 -9.97
N SER A 94 12.87 16.57 -10.72
CA SER A 94 11.98 17.61 -10.16
C SER A 94 11.05 17.03 -9.09
N HIS A 95 10.53 17.88 -8.18
CA HIS A 95 9.59 17.46 -7.14
C HIS A 95 8.36 16.74 -7.71
N PHE A 96 7.84 17.20 -8.84
CA PHE A 96 6.71 16.56 -9.53
C PHE A 96 7.09 15.20 -10.12
N GLN A 97 8.26 15.08 -10.76
CA GLN A 97 8.73 13.80 -11.29
C GLN A 97 8.99 12.77 -10.18
N ALA A 98 9.55 13.20 -9.05
CA ALA A 98 9.74 12.35 -7.88
C ALA A 98 8.40 11.86 -7.33
N LEU A 99 7.40 12.75 -7.22
CA LEU A 99 6.03 12.37 -6.84
C LEU A 99 5.42 11.40 -7.86
N ALA A 100 5.48 11.71 -9.15
CA ALA A 100 4.90 10.89 -10.20
C ALA A 100 5.50 9.48 -10.21
N THR A 101 6.81 9.36 -9.99
CA THR A 101 7.50 8.07 -9.89
C THR A 101 7.01 7.28 -8.68
N ALA A 102 6.90 7.92 -7.51
CA ALA A 102 6.40 7.27 -6.30
C ALA A 102 4.92 6.85 -6.44
N VAL A 103 4.08 7.68 -7.06
CA VAL A 103 2.66 7.38 -7.32
C VAL A 103 2.52 6.26 -8.34
N ALA A 104 3.29 6.28 -9.43
CA ALA A 104 3.28 5.22 -10.43
C ALA A 104 3.68 3.85 -9.84
N GLY A 105 4.62 3.84 -8.90
CA GLY A 105 5.02 2.61 -8.19
C GLY A 105 3.98 2.07 -7.21
N THR A 106 3.01 2.90 -6.79
CA THR A 106 2.01 2.50 -5.78
C THR A 106 0.61 2.37 -6.34
N VAL A 107 0.24 3.09 -7.41
CA VAL A 107 -1.09 3.04 -8.05
C VAL A 107 -1.02 2.17 -9.29
N GLY A 108 -1.61 0.98 -9.20
CA GLY A 108 -1.74 0.05 -10.32
C GLY A 108 -3.14 -0.51 -10.48
N ILE A 109 -3.35 -1.30 -11.54
CA ILE A 109 -4.62 -2.00 -11.84
C ILE A 109 -5.07 -2.84 -10.63
N GLY A 110 -4.11 -3.48 -9.94
CA GLY A 110 -4.38 -4.28 -8.74
C GLY A 110 -5.06 -3.51 -7.60
N ASN A 111 -4.76 -2.23 -7.40
CA ASN A 111 -5.41 -1.42 -6.37
C ASN A 111 -6.86 -1.09 -6.75
N ILE A 112 -7.12 -0.87 -8.03
CA ILE A 112 -8.47 -0.56 -8.52
C ILE A 112 -9.35 -1.82 -8.42
N SER A 113 -8.82 -2.96 -8.86
CA SER A 113 -9.53 -4.25 -8.83
C SER A 113 -9.76 -4.76 -7.41
N SER A 114 -8.77 -4.68 -6.52
CA SER A 114 -8.92 -5.13 -5.12
C SER A 114 -9.97 -4.32 -4.36
N VAL A 115 -10.02 -3.00 -4.56
CA VAL A 115 -11.06 -2.14 -3.98
C VAL A 115 -12.45 -2.53 -4.48
N ALA A 116 -12.61 -2.82 -5.77
CA ALA A 116 -13.88 -3.29 -6.33
C ALA A 116 -14.34 -4.61 -5.68
N ILE A 117 -13.42 -5.58 -5.55
CA ILE A 117 -13.69 -6.88 -4.91
C ILE A 117 -14.10 -6.67 -3.44
N ILE A 118 -13.38 -5.84 -2.69
CA ILE A 118 -13.67 -5.56 -1.29
C ILE A 118 -15.06 -4.93 -1.13
N ILE A 119 -15.42 -3.94 -1.96
CA ILE A 119 -16.75 -3.31 -1.89
C ILE A 119 -17.86 -4.31 -2.26
N SER A 120 -17.62 -5.19 -3.24
CA SER A 120 -18.59 -6.23 -3.60
C SER A 120 -18.83 -7.23 -2.47
N LEU A 121 -17.79 -7.58 -1.69
CA LEU A 121 -17.89 -8.56 -0.60
C LEU A 121 -18.37 -7.93 0.72
N ALA A 122 -17.85 -6.75 1.08
CA ALA A 122 -18.08 -6.09 2.37
C ALA A 122 -19.17 -5.00 2.31
N GLY A 123 -19.72 -4.72 1.12
CA GLY A 123 -20.77 -3.73 0.91
C GLY A 123 -20.27 -2.28 0.88
N PRO A 124 -21.18 -1.30 0.76
CA PRO A 124 -20.83 0.10 0.56
C PRO A 124 -20.12 0.75 1.76
N GLY A 125 -20.28 0.19 2.97
CA GLY A 125 -19.60 0.66 4.17
C GLY A 125 -18.07 0.48 4.13
N ALA A 126 -17.56 -0.43 3.30
CA ALA A 126 -16.12 -0.67 3.17
C ALA A 126 -15.35 0.55 2.64
N THR A 127 -15.98 1.35 1.77
CA THR A 127 -15.36 2.55 1.21
C THR A 127 -14.97 3.57 2.27
N PHE A 128 -15.81 3.75 3.30
CA PHE A 128 -15.50 4.64 4.41
C PHE A 128 -14.26 4.19 5.18
N TRP A 129 -14.19 2.89 5.51
CA TRP A 129 -13.05 2.31 6.22
C TRP A 129 -11.78 2.32 5.40
N LEU A 130 -11.86 2.10 4.08
CA LEU A 130 -10.71 2.21 3.17
C LEU A 130 -10.16 3.65 3.11
N MET A 131 -11.04 4.66 3.03
CA MET A 131 -10.60 6.06 3.08
C MET A 131 -9.93 6.39 4.42
N LEU A 132 -10.49 5.93 5.54
CA LEU A 132 -9.91 6.15 6.86
C LEU A 132 -8.53 5.46 7.01
N ALA A 133 -8.42 4.21 6.56
CA ALA A 133 -7.16 3.47 6.58
C ALA A 133 -6.09 4.13 5.70
N GLY A 134 -6.47 4.59 4.50
CA GLY A 134 -5.58 5.33 3.61
C GLY A 134 -5.12 6.66 4.21
N PHE A 135 -6.04 7.38 4.88
CA PHE A 135 -5.72 8.62 5.57
C PHE A 135 -4.72 8.41 6.72
N LEU A 136 -4.90 7.37 7.54
CA LEU A 136 -3.96 7.03 8.61
C LEU A 136 -2.61 6.56 8.06
N GLY A 137 -2.61 5.76 6.99
CA GLY A 137 -1.42 5.24 6.34
C GLY A 137 -0.50 6.31 5.75
N MET A 138 -1.05 7.46 5.32
CA MET A 138 -0.28 8.58 4.80
C MET A 138 0.70 9.14 5.85
N SER A 139 0.32 9.17 7.13
CA SER A 139 1.21 9.63 8.23
C SER A 139 2.41 8.70 8.39
N THR A 140 2.16 7.39 8.33
CA THR A 140 3.21 6.37 8.45
C THR A 140 4.17 6.44 7.26
N LYS A 141 3.64 6.59 6.04
CA LYS A 141 4.45 6.78 4.84
C LYS A 141 5.29 8.05 4.87
N PHE A 142 4.74 9.14 5.41
CA PHE A 142 5.52 10.35 5.63
C PHE A 142 6.69 10.10 6.59
N ALA A 143 6.44 9.43 7.72
CA ALA A 143 7.48 9.10 8.70
C ALA A 143 8.61 8.26 8.07
N GLU A 144 8.22 7.24 7.30
CA GLU A 144 9.13 6.36 6.56
C GLU A 144 10.01 7.16 5.58
N CYS A 145 9.41 8.02 4.76
CA CYS A 145 10.13 8.85 3.80
C CYS A 145 11.10 9.84 4.49
N VAL A 146 10.69 10.46 5.60
CA VAL A 146 11.55 11.38 6.36
C VAL A 146 12.77 10.66 6.91
N VAL A 147 12.57 9.49 7.52
CA VAL A 147 13.66 8.66 8.04
C VAL A 147 14.55 8.16 6.90
N GLY A 148 13.95 7.75 5.78
CA GLY A 148 14.67 7.32 4.58
C GLY A 148 15.60 8.40 4.04
N VAL A 149 15.13 9.65 3.95
CA VAL A 149 15.97 10.78 3.52
C VAL A 149 17.02 11.14 4.56
N LYS A 150 16.67 11.11 5.86
CA LYS A 150 17.58 11.44 6.97
C LYS A 150 18.78 10.51 7.06
N TYR A 151 18.58 9.21 6.82
CA TYR A 151 19.64 8.19 6.94
C TYR A 151 20.19 7.73 5.59
N ARG A 152 19.79 8.36 4.48
CA ARG A 152 20.32 8.05 3.15
C ARG A 152 21.82 8.33 3.10
N LYS A 153 22.60 7.30 2.77
CA LYS A 153 24.01 7.42 2.40
C LYS A 153 24.11 7.56 0.88
N ILE A 154 24.93 8.50 0.43
CA ILE A 154 25.23 8.72 -0.98
C ILE A 154 26.57 8.03 -1.22
N ASN A 155 26.58 7.04 -2.12
CA ASN A 155 27.80 6.34 -2.49
C ASN A 155 28.61 7.20 -3.46
N PRO A 156 29.92 6.94 -3.64
CA PRO A 156 30.76 7.70 -4.57
C PRO A 156 30.23 7.73 -6.01
N ASP A 157 29.47 6.70 -6.39
CA ASP A 157 28.88 6.53 -7.72
C ASP A 157 27.48 7.15 -7.88
N GLY A 158 26.96 7.82 -6.83
CA GLY A 158 25.59 8.36 -6.76
C GLY A 158 24.66 7.52 -5.89
#